data_AF-A0A9N8V8F8-F1
#
_entry.id   AF-A0A9N8V8F8-F1
#
_cell.length_a   1.000
_cell.length_b   1.000
_cell.length_c   1.000
_cell.angle_alpha   90.00
_cell.angle_beta   90.00
_cell.angle_gamma   90.00
#
_symmetry.space_group_name_H-M   'P 1'
#
loop_
_entity.id
_entity.type
_entity.pdbx_description
1 polymer ?
#
loop_
_entity_poly.entity_id
_entity_poly.type
_entity_poly.pdbx_seq_one_letter_code
_entity_poly.pdbx_strand_id
1 'polypeptide(L)'
;MGHSFSEDLKWRMVYLYLDSYNKQKISKLLYTSYSGVCRILRNFKKWNCIENPFRGLSGHKKLFRSTDIKVLKGLVNEKVDWFLNELVEEMKMRTGSGIH
;
A
#
# COMPACT_ATOMS: atom_id res chain seq x y z
N MET A 1 -21.13 0.15 -11.62
CA MET A 1 -20.36 0.48 -10.39
C MET A 1 -20.43 -0.71 -9.46
N GLY A 2 -19.30 -1.31 -9.09
CA GLY A 2 -19.32 -2.52 -8.24
C GLY A 2 -19.64 -2.14 -6.80
N HIS A 3 -20.81 -2.54 -6.29
CA HIS A 3 -21.14 -2.41 -4.87
C HIS A 3 -20.07 -3.14 -4.04
N SER A 4 -19.31 -2.39 -3.26
CA SER A 4 -18.45 -2.97 -2.23
C SER A 4 -19.33 -3.53 -1.13
N PHE A 5 -18.94 -4.66 -0.54
CA PHE A 5 -19.57 -5.14 0.69
C PHE A 5 -19.54 -4.05 1.77
N SER A 6 -20.60 -3.97 2.58
CA SER A 6 -20.60 -3.17 3.80
C SER A 6 -19.50 -3.64 4.74
N GLU A 7 -19.03 -2.76 5.60
CA GLU A 7 -17.98 -3.06 6.56
C GLU A 7 -18.42 -4.18 7.53
N ASP A 8 -19.66 -4.12 8.02
CA ASP A 8 -20.24 -5.15 8.88
C ASP A 8 -20.22 -6.54 8.22
N LEU A 9 -20.59 -6.61 6.95
CA LEU A 9 -20.63 -7.87 6.22
C LEU A 9 -19.22 -8.46 6.05
N LYS A 10 -18.22 -7.60 5.82
CA LYS A 10 -16.82 -8.04 5.76
C LYS A 10 -16.31 -8.52 7.12
N TRP A 11 -16.59 -7.79 8.21
CA TRP A 11 -16.24 -8.23 9.57
C TRP A 11 -16.92 -9.55 9.91
N ARG A 12 -18.19 -9.72 9.51
CA ARG A 12 -18.91 -10.98 9.71
C ARG A 12 -18.24 -12.15 9.00
N MET A 13 -17.70 -11.96 7.80
CA MET A 13 -16.89 -12.98 7.11
C MET A 13 -15.63 -13.34 7.91
N VAL A 14 -14.95 -12.35 8.48
CA VAL A 14 -13.73 -12.56 9.29
C VAL A 14 -14.06 -13.29 10.59
N TYR A 15 -15.09 -12.87 11.33
CA TYR A 15 -15.51 -13.54 12.56
C TYR A 15 -15.79 -15.02 12.35
N LEU A 16 -16.59 -15.36 11.33
CA LEU A 16 -16.89 -16.76 11.02
C LEU A 16 -15.64 -17.56 10.64
N TYR A 17 -14.68 -16.92 9.96
CA TYR A 17 -13.41 -17.55 9.61
C TYR A 17 -12.55 -17.83 10.85
N LEU A 18 -12.54 -16.91 11.84
CA LEU A 18 -11.88 -17.12 13.12
C LEU A 18 -12.54 -18.24 13.94
N ASP A 19 -13.87 -18.39 13.83
CA ASP A 19 -14.63 -19.53 14.37
C ASP A 19 -14.42 -20.84 13.60
N SER A 20 -13.39 -20.91 12.74
CA SER A 20 -13.01 -22.09 11.95
C SER A 20 -14.03 -22.53 10.89
N TYR A 21 -14.93 -21.64 10.45
CA TYR A 21 -15.81 -21.96 9.33
C TYR A 21 -15.02 -21.94 8.02
N ASN A 22 -15.27 -22.94 7.17
CA ASN A 22 -14.67 -22.94 5.84
C ASN A 22 -15.28 -21.85 4.94
N LYS A 23 -14.51 -21.38 3.96
CA LYS A 23 -14.90 -20.26 3.08
C LYS A 23 -16.20 -20.51 2.30
N GLN A 24 -16.48 -21.77 1.94
CA GLN A 24 -17.69 -22.17 1.21
C GLN A 24 -18.93 -22.11 2.12
N LYS A 25 -18.79 -22.47 3.39
CA LYS A 25 -19.83 -22.38 4.42
C LYS A 25 -20.13 -20.91 4.72
N ILE A 26 -19.09 -20.08 4.83
CA ILE A 26 -19.23 -18.62 5.01
C ILE A 26 -19.98 -18.00 3.84
N SER A 27 -19.60 -18.32 2.59
CA SER A 27 -20.26 -17.74 1.41
C SER A 27 -21.73 -18.12 1.32
N LYS A 28 -22.06 -19.39 1.63
CA LYS A 28 -23.44 -19.87 1.69
C LYS A 28 -24.24 -19.21 2.81
N LEU A 29 -23.68 -19.12 4.02
CA LEU A 29 -24.35 -18.56 5.20
C LEU A 29 -24.67 -17.07 5.05
N LEU A 30 -23.76 -16.31 4.44
CA LEU A 30 -23.91 -14.87 4.25
C LEU A 30 -24.55 -14.50 2.91
N TYR A 31 -24.96 -15.47 2.10
CA TYR A 31 -25.50 -15.26 0.74
C TYR A 31 -24.59 -14.37 -0.13
N THR A 32 -23.27 -14.63 -0.07
CA THR A 32 -22.25 -13.85 -0.78
C THR A 32 -21.47 -14.71 -1.76
N SER A 33 -20.77 -14.07 -2.69
CA SER A 33 -19.91 -14.80 -3.62
C SER A 33 -18.68 -15.37 -2.91
N TYR A 34 -18.34 -16.62 -3.25
CA TYR A 34 -17.13 -17.28 -2.73
C TYR A 34 -15.85 -16.49 -3.01
N SER A 35 -15.76 -15.90 -4.21
CA SER A 35 -14.66 -15.02 -4.61
C SER A 35 -14.57 -13.77 -3.72
N GLY A 36 -15.71 -13.20 -3.34
CA GLY A 36 -15.82 -12.09 -2.40
C GLY A 36 -15.23 -12.44 -1.04
N VAL A 37 -15.67 -13.57 -0.46
CA VAL A 37 -15.14 -14.08 0.82
C VAL A 37 -13.63 -14.33 0.74
N CYS A 38 -13.16 -14.98 -0.33
CA CYS A 38 -11.73 -15.23 -0.52
C CYS A 38 -10.90 -13.95 -0.58
N ARG A 39 -11.42 -12.91 -1.25
CA ARG A 39 -10.74 -11.61 -1.36
C ARG A 39 -10.61 -10.93 0.01
N ILE A 40 -11.70 -10.87 0.78
CA ILE A 40 -11.70 -10.25 2.12
C ILE A 40 -10.75 -10.99 3.07
N LEU A 41 -10.85 -12.31 3.14
CA LEU A 41 -9.98 -13.11 4.02
C LEU A 41 -8.50 -13.04 3.62
N ARG A 42 -8.20 -12.91 2.31
CA ARG A 42 -6.82 -12.70 1.85
C ARG A 42 -6.26 -11.36 2.33
N ASN A 43 -7.05 -10.28 2.26
CA ASN A 43 -6.65 -8.98 2.78
C ASN A 43 -6.41 -9.04 4.29
N PHE A 44 -7.34 -9.66 5.02
CA PHE A 44 -7.24 -9.84 6.46
C PHE A 44 -5.98 -10.65 6.84
N LYS A 45 -5.72 -11.79 6.19
CA LYS A 45 -4.50 -12.58 6.48
C LYS A 45 -3.21 -11.82 6.19
N LYS A 46 -3.20 -10.95 5.19
CA LYS A 46 -2.00 -10.21 4.77
C LYS A 46 -1.73 -8.98 5.63
N TRP A 47 -2.77 -8.26 6.04
CA TRP A 47 -2.65 -6.93 6.64
C TRP A 47 -3.28 -6.84 8.03
N ASN A 48 -3.96 -7.90 8.49
CA ASN A 48 -4.87 -7.89 9.65
C ASN A 48 -6.00 -6.86 9.54
N CYS A 49 -6.28 -6.38 8.32
CA CYS A 49 -7.26 -5.36 8.01
C CYS A 49 -8.23 -5.86 6.93
N ILE A 50 -9.48 -5.42 7.06
CA ILE A 50 -10.55 -5.75 6.12
C ILE A 50 -10.48 -4.89 4.85
N GLU A 51 -10.13 -3.63 5.05
CA GLU A 51 -9.84 -2.69 3.98
C GLU A 51 -8.33 -2.71 3.71
N ASN A 52 -7.95 -2.54 2.45
CA ASN A 52 -6.54 -2.34 2.13
C ASN A 52 -6.13 -0.95 2.65
N PRO A 53 -5.16 -0.83 3.57
CA PRO A 53 -4.76 0.46 4.14
C PRO A 53 -4.19 1.43 3.10
N PHE A 54 -3.78 0.92 1.93
CA PHE A 54 -3.30 1.73 0.81
C PHE A 54 -4.39 2.04 -0.22
N ARG A 55 -5.64 1.66 0.03
CA ARG A 55 -6.78 1.93 -0.86
C ARG A 55 -7.14 3.41 -0.77
N GLY A 56 -7.03 4.14 -1.86
CA GLY A 56 -7.31 5.59 -1.90
C GLY A 56 -6.08 6.48 -1.77
N LEU A 57 -4.91 5.93 -1.41
CA LEU A 57 -3.62 6.59 -1.63
C LEU A 57 -3.22 6.46 -3.11
N SER A 58 -4.10 6.89 -4.02
CA SER A 58 -3.76 7.01 -5.44
C SER A 58 -2.94 8.27 -5.62
N GLY A 59 -1.64 8.08 -5.78
CA GLY A 59 -0.66 9.15 -5.92
C GLY A 59 0.49 8.91 -4.97
N HIS A 60 1.61 8.39 -5.48
CA HIS A 60 2.88 8.69 -4.83
C HIS A 60 3.01 10.21 -4.84
N LYS A 61 3.17 10.85 -3.67
CA LYS A 61 3.76 12.20 -3.64
C LYS A 61 5.09 12.08 -4.39
N LYS A 62 5.16 12.65 -5.58
CA LYS A 62 6.30 12.51 -6.48
C LYS A 62 7.41 13.44 -6.01
N LEU A 63 7.92 13.19 -4.80
CA LEU A 63 9.01 13.95 -4.20
C LEU A 63 10.32 13.72 -4.97
N PHE A 64 10.50 12.50 -5.50
CA PHE A 64 11.65 12.14 -6.34
C PHE A 64 11.19 11.31 -7.53
N ARG A 65 11.66 11.67 -8.72
CA ARG A 65 11.62 10.83 -9.93
C ARG A 65 12.69 9.75 -9.83
N SER A 66 12.58 8.72 -10.67
CA SER A 66 13.60 7.65 -10.75
C SER A 66 14.98 8.17 -11.15
N THR A 67 15.04 9.26 -11.92
CA THR A 67 16.27 10.00 -12.24
C THR A 67 16.90 10.60 -11.00
N ASP A 68 16.09 11.22 -10.15
CA ASP A 68 16.54 11.93 -8.96
C ASP A 68 17.10 10.94 -7.94
N ILE A 69 16.47 9.76 -7.80
CA ILE A 69 17.00 8.66 -6.98
C ILE A 69 18.36 8.15 -7.49
N LYS A 70 18.57 8.09 -8.81
CA LYS A 70 19.87 7.68 -9.37
C LYS A 70 20.96 8.70 -9.06
N VAL A 71 20.65 10.00 -9.20
CA VAL A 71 21.57 11.09 -8.87
C VAL A 71 21.90 11.08 -7.38
N LEU A 72 20.89 10.93 -6.51
CA LEU A 72 21.10 10.85 -5.06
C LEU A 72 22.01 9.68 -4.67
N LYS A 73 21.79 8.50 -5.27
CA LYS A 73 22.66 7.32 -5.03
C LYS A 73 24.10 7.57 -5.47
N GLY A 74 24.31 8.21 -6.61
CA GLY A 74 25.65 8.61 -7.06
C GLY A 74 26.30 9.58 -6.09
N LEU A 75 25.57 10.62 -5.66
CA LEU A 75 26.05 11.63 -4.73
C LEU A 75 26.47 11.06 -3.38
N VAL A 76 25.64 10.20 -2.77
CA VAL A 76 25.96 9.57 -1.48
C VAL A 76 27.21 8.70 -1.58
N ASN A 77 27.46 8.08 -2.74
CA ASN A 77 28.67 7.29 -2.97
C ASN A 77 29.90 8.14 -3.29
N GLU A 78 29.74 9.26 -3.99
CA GLU A 78 30.84 10.18 -4.35
C GLU A 78 31.27 11.06 -3.17
N LYS A 79 30.32 11.44 -2.31
CA LYS A 79 30.45 12.46 -1.27
C LYS A 79 30.02 11.91 0.10
N VAL A 80 30.68 10.83 0.51
CA VAL A 80 30.34 10.06 1.73
C VAL A 80 30.42 10.92 3.00
N ASP A 81 31.31 11.91 3.04
CA ASP A 81 31.55 12.76 4.21
C ASP A 81 30.75 14.08 4.21
N TRP A 82 29.89 14.30 3.21
CA TRP A 82 29.14 15.54 3.11
C TRP A 82 27.88 15.53 3.98
N PHE A 83 27.57 16.69 4.55
CA PHE A 83 26.36 16.88 5.32
C PHE A 83 25.13 16.93 4.41
N LEU A 84 23.97 16.60 4.99
CA LEU A 84 22.71 16.48 4.25
C LEU A 84 22.33 17.77 3.48
N ASN A 85 22.58 18.94 4.06
CA ASN A 85 22.33 20.24 3.41
C ASN A 85 23.22 20.45 2.18
N GLU A 86 24.49 20.03 2.22
CA GLU A 86 25.42 20.13 1.10
C GLU A 86 25.01 19.20 -0.04
N LEU A 87 24.60 17.97 0.30
CA LEU A 87 24.05 17.02 -0.67
C LEU A 87 22.77 17.53 -1.32
N VAL A 88 21.90 18.22 -0.57
CA VAL A 88 20.66 18.81 -1.09
C VAL A 88 20.95 19.93 -2.09
N GLU A 89 21.90 20.82 -1.80
CA GLU A 89 22.27 21.89 -2.74
C GLU A 89 22.93 21.33 -4.01
N GLU A 90 23.84 20.37 -3.87
CA GLU A 90 24.46 19.70 -5.00
C GLU A 90 23.43 18.93 -5.85
N MET A 91 22.46 18.29 -5.20
CA MET A 91 21.38 17.59 -5.90
C MET A 91 20.48 18.56 -6.66
N LYS A 92 20.18 19.76 -6.11
CA LYS A 92 19.45 20.83 -6.83
C LYS A 92 20.20 21.31 -8.08
N MET A 93 21.53 21.45 -7.97
CA MET A 93 22.40 21.82 -9.10
C MET A 93 22.38 20.76 -10.21
N ARG A 94 22.46 19.48 -9.85
CA ARG A 94 22.48 18.35 -10.81
C ARG A 94 21.12 18.01 -11.42
N THR A 95 20.02 18.25 -10.71
CA THR A 95 18.66 17.92 -11.19
C THR A 95 17.90 19.11 -11.77
N GLY A 96 18.44 20.34 -11.65
CA GLY A 96 17.83 21.55 -12.21
C GLY A 96 16.56 21.94 -11.47
N SER A 97 16.69 22.41 -10.23
CA SER A 97 15.65 23.13 -9.46
C SER A 97 14.23 22.53 -9.52
N GLY A 98 14.11 21.23 -9.27
CA GLY A 98 12.82 20.51 -9.36
C GLY A 98 12.52 19.57 -8.18
N ILE A 99 13.15 19.77 -7.03
CA ILE A 99 12.85 19.02 -5.80
C ILE A 99 12.02 19.95 -4.90
N HIS A 100 10.69 19.81 -4.98
CA HIS A 100 9.71 20.46 -4.12
C HIS A 100 9.01 19.42 -3.23
#